data_AF-A0A162IQV2-F1
#
_entry.id   AF-A0A162IQV2-F1
#
_cell.length_a   1.000
_cell.length_b   1.000
_cell.length_c   1.000
_cell.angle_alpha   90.00
_cell.angle_beta   90.00
_cell.angle_gamma   90.00
#
_symmetry.space_group_name_H-M   'P 1'
#
loop_
_entity.id
_entity.type
_entity.pdbx_description
1 polymer ?
#
loop_
_entity_poly.entity_id
_entity_poly.type
_entity_poly.pdbx_seq_one_letter_code
_entity_poly.pdbx_strand_id
1 'polypeptide(L)'
;MNRRRRFLYIIVLFTVAVAVIYNSYESIGRFLRLFVPHSGYPLNQDQALARFRVQKQQPKNVPRIIHQVLHNWRQHGNESELLPEWETQRQSCRDKNPDWEYKFWTEDVSRDFIRNEFPWFIKTYESFRYPIQREQTVRYFILRHYGGIYIDLDFGCVNSLESLRPYPVFISDHRRGTLADKVLGAAPNHPFWVHVTETIPRHSHWYLLPSLTVLYGTGRWFLTAAWDRWHWDNCQQTLFRYGRTAGWLTRLSMPQWRGAPEWSIFSSHRGGTAETWPVDIFVLGRKHWIVSIVSGVVGCAIGVYLGVKLFRRRCARRRRGYRPVSVSESRV
;
A
#
# COMPACT_ATOMS: atom_id res chain seq x y z
N MET A 1 42.28 7.12 -26.91
CA MET A 1 40.95 7.75 -26.70
C MET A 1 41.12 9.26 -26.55
N ASN A 2 40.56 10.05 -27.46
CA ASN A 2 40.83 11.50 -27.59
C ASN A 2 40.42 12.30 -26.34
N ARG A 3 41.18 13.35 -25.96
CA ARG A 3 40.94 14.18 -24.75
C ARG A 3 39.52 14.76 -24.70
N ARG A 4 38.96 15.15 -25.86
CA ARG A 4 37.56 15.57 -26.02
C ARG A 4 36.56 14.45 -25.71
N ARG A 5 36.82 13.21 -26.16
CA ARG A 5 35.96 12.05 -25.85
C ARG A 5 36.00 11.73 -24.35
N ARG A 6 37.18 11.78 -23.71
CA ARG A 6 37.31 11.61 -22.24
C ARG A 6 36.51 12.66 -21.47
N PHE A 7 36.58 13.93 -21.87
CA PHE A 7 35.81 15.01 -21.25
C PHE A 7 34.30 14.82 -21.42
N LEU A 8 33.85 14.43 -22.63
CA LEU A 8 32.45 14.13 -22.90
C LEU A 8 31.94 12.95 -22.06
N TYR A 9 32.73 11.88 -21.92
CA TYR A 9 32.40 10.74 -21.05
C TYR A 9 32.28 11.15 -19.58
N ILE A 10 33.17 12.02 -19.08
CA ILE A 10 33.10 12.52 -17.70
C ILE A 10 31.81 13.32 -17.48
N ILE A 11 31.46 14.21 -18.43
CA ILE A 11 30.21 14.98 -18.36
C ILE A 11 29.01 14.04 -18.34
N VAL A 12 28.94 13.06 -19.25
CA VAL A 12 27.81 12.12 -19.33
C VAL A 12 27.69 11.28 -18.04
N LEU A 13 28.81 10.77 -17.51
CA LEU A 13 28.81 10.02 -16.25
C LEU A 13 28.38 10.90 -15.08
N PHE A 14 28.84 12.14 -15.02
CA PHE A 14 28.42 13.09 -14.00
C PHE A 14 26.93 13.42 -14.09
N THR A 15 26.41 13.70 -15.29
CA THR A 15 24.97 13.98 -15.48
C THR A 15 24.11 12.77 -15.12
N VAL A 16 24.53 11.56 -15.48
CA VAL A 16 23.84 10.32 -15.09
C VAL A 16 23.87 10.15 -13.57
N ALA A 17 25.02 10.37 -12.93
CA ALA A 17 25.13 10.27 -11.48
C ALA A 17 24.22 11.29 -10.76
N VAL A 18 24.20 12.55 -11.21
CA VAL A 18 23.29 13.58 -10.66
C VAL A 18 21.83 13.19 -10.86
N ALA A 19 21.45 12.73 -12.05
CA ALA A 19 20.09 12.29 -12.34
C ALA A 19 19.68 11.09 -11.45
N VAL A 20 20.57 10.11 -11.25
CA VAL A 20 20.31 8.98 -10.35
C VAL A 20 20.12 9.47 -8.92
N ILE A 21 21.01 10.32 -8.41
CA ILE A 21 20.92 10.87 -7.06
C ILE A 21 19.60 11.62 -6.86
N TYR A 22 19.23 12.48 -7.80
CA TYR A 22 17.97 13.24 -7.75
C TYR A 22 16.74 12.31 -7.75
N ASN A 23 16.70 11.33 -8.67
CA ASN A 23 15.61 10.36 -8.73
C ASN A 23 15.54 9.47 -7.48
N SER A 24 16.69 9.09 -6.91
CA SER A 24 16.77 8.37 -5.65
C SER A 24 16.26 9.22 -4.48
N TYR A 25 16.65 10.49 -4.40
CA TYR A 25 16.16 11.43 -3.39
C TYR A 25 14.63 11.59 -3.46
N GLU A 26 14.08 11.81 -4.65
CA GLU A 26 12.63 11.92 -4.86
C GLU A 26 11.90 10.62 -4.52
N SER A 27 12.46 9.47 -4.88
CA SER A 27 11.85 8.17 -4.60
C SER A 27 11.87 7.83 -3.10
N ILE A 28 12.99 8.10 -2.42
CA ILE A 28 13.10 7.97 -0.97
C ILE A 28 12.17 8.96 -0.28
N GLY A 29 12.09 10.20 -0.75
CA GLY A 29 11.18 11.21 -0.23
C GLY A 29 9.71 10.79 -0.34
N ARG A 30 9.28 10.31 -1.51
CA ARG A 30 7.93 9.76 -1.71
C ARG A 30 7.65 8.57 -0.80
N PHE A 31 8.62 7.68 -0.63
CA PHE A 31 8.50 6.55 0.27
C PHE A 31 8.37 6.98 1.74
N LEU A 32 9.20 7.90 2.22
CA LEU A 32 9.17 8.38 3.60
C LEU A 32 7.89 9.17 3.93
N ARG A 33 7.28 9.83 2.93
CA ARG A 33 5.98 10.51 3.08
C ARG A 33 4.82 9.55 3.40
N LEU A 34 4.96 8.26 3.09
CA LEU A 34 3.98 7.26 3.53
C LEU A 34 3.88 7.16 5.06
N PHE A 35 4.87 7.64 5.80
CA PHE A 35 4.95 7.51 7.26
C PHE A 35 4.75 8.86 7.98
N VAL A 36 4.14 9.85 7.32
CA VAL A 36 3.74 11.13 7.94
C VAL A 36 2.21 11.21 8.07
N PRO A 37 1.65 12.14 8.86
CA PRO A 37 0.21 12.34 8.89
C PRO A 37 -0.35 12.66 7.49
N HIS A 38 -1.45 11.99 7.13
CA HIS A 38 -2.04 12.07 5.80
C HIS A 38 -3.17 13.10 5.72
N SER A 39 -3.45 13.53 4.48
CA SER A 39 -4.54 14.47 4.18
C SER A 39 -5.92 13.87 4.48
N GLY A 40 -6.96 14.70 4.49
CA GLY A 40 -8.34 14.24 4.70
C GLY A 40 -8.82 14.39 6.14
N TYR A 41 -10.15 14.39 6.30
CA TYR A 41 -10.84 14.74 7.53
C TYR A 41 -10.74 13.58 8.54
N PRO A 42 -10.07 13.75 9.68
CA PRO A 42 -10.03 12.72 10.72
C PRO A 42 -11.39 12.65 11.41
N LEU A 43 -11.98 11.46 11.43
CA LEU A 43 -13.26 11.18 12.08
C LEU A 43 -13.07 10.07 13.09
N ASN A 44 -13.43 10.32 14.35
CA ASN A 44 -13.50 9.26 15.34
C ASN A 44 -14.84 8.50 15.25
N GLN A 45 -14.84 7.22 15.64
CA GLN A 45 -16.03 6.37 15.58
C GLN A 45 -17.15 6.86 16.51
N ASP A 46 -16.81 7.30 17.72
CA ASP A 46 -17.74 7.91 18.68
C ASP A 46 -18.37 9.19 18.12
N GLN A 47 -17.57 10.03 17.44
CA GLN A 47 -18.06 11.23 16.78
C GLN A 47 -19.01 10.90 15.63
N ALA A 48 -18.72 9.87 14.84
CA ALA A 48 -19.62 9.40 13.78
C ALA A 48 -20.97 8.95 14.35
N LEU A 49 -20.95 8.15 15.42
CA LEU A 49 -22.15 7.70 16.13
C LEU A 49 -22.93 8.87 16.74
N ALA A 50 -22.25 9.80 17.40
CA ALA A 50 -22.88 10.97 18.01
C ALA A 50 -23.56 11.86 16.96
N ARG A 51 -22.90 12.12 15.83
CA ARG A 51 -23.48 12.89 14.72
C ARG A 51 -24.73 12.22 14.15
N PHE A 52 -24.68 10.91 13.95
CA PHE A 52 -25.81 10.15 13.43
C PHE A 52 -27.02 10.18 14.37
N ARG A 53 -26.80 10.14 15.69
CA ARG A 53 -27.88 10.25 16.69
C ARG A 53 -28.57 11.62 16.68
N VAL A 54 -27.81 12.68 16.44
CA VAL A 54 -28.32 14.07 16.51
C VAL A 54 -28.92 14.52 15.18
N GLN A 55 -28.31 14.16 14.05
CA GLN A 55 -28.73 14.63 12.72
C GLN A 55 -29.67 13.64 12.04
N LYS A 56 -30.97 13.93 12.08
CA LYS A 56 -32.02 13.08 11.48
C LYS A 56 -31.99 13.02 9.95
N GLN A 57 -31.43 14.03 9.29
CA GLN A 57 -31.29 14.08 7.83
C GLN A 57 -29.81 14.15 7.48
N GLN A 58 -29.27 13.02 7.03
CA GLN A 58 -27.91 12.93 6.51
C GLN A 58 -27.92 12.31 5.11
N PRO A 59 -26.97 12.70 4.25
CA PRO A 59 -26.83 12.08 2.94
C PRO A 59 -26.57 10.58 3.09
N LYS A 60 -27.12 9.79 2.16
CA LYS A 60 -27.00 8.32 2.15
C LYS A 60 -26.08 7.89 1.01
N ASN A 61 -24.84 8.38 1.04
CA ASN A 61 -23.89 8.23 -0.05
C ASN A 61 -23.42 6.77 -0.22
N VAL A 62 -23.12 6.10 0.90
CA VAL A 62 -22.70 4.70 0.90
C VAL A 62 -23.94 3.79 0.97
N PRO A 63 -24.09 2.82 0.04
CA PRO A 63 -25.18 1.86 0.06
C PRO A 63 -25.00 0.84 1.19
N ARG A 64 -26.10 0.17 1.55
CA ARG A 64 -26.16 -0.83 2.62
C ARG A 64 -25.64 -2.18 2.15
N ILE A 65 -24.36 -2.25 1.78
CA ILE A 65 -23.71 -3.48 1.34
C ILE A 65 -22.44 -3.67 2.16
N ILE A 66 -22.33 -4.83 2.80
CA ILE A 66 -21.12 -5.28 3.49
C ILE A 66 -20.37 -6.24 2.58
N HIS A 67 -19.09 -5.98 2.35
CA HIS A 67 -18.21 -6.83 1.56
C HIS A 67 -17.12 -7.42 2.43
N GLN A 68 -16.93 -8.74 2.37
CA GLN A 68 -15.78 -9.42 2.97
C GLN A 68 -15.16 -10.37 1.95
N VAL A 69 -13.83 -10.37 1.87
CA VAL A 69 -13.08 -11.14 0.87
C VAL A 69 -12.26 -12.20 1.59
N LEU A 70 -12.28 -13.43 1.08
CA LEU A 70 -11.39 -14.51 1.50
C LEU A 70 -10.94 -15.29 0.28
N HIS A 71 -9.65 -15.23 -0.04
CA HIS A 71 -9.05 -16.12 -1.03
C HIS A 71 -8.35 -17.24 -0.28
N ASN A 72 -8.76 -18.50 -0.52
CA ASN A 72 -8.30 -19.65 0.27
C ASN A 72 -6.78 -19.82 0.19
N TRP A 73 -6.09 -19.61 1.31
CA TRP A 73 -4.64 -19.78 1.38
C TRP A 73 -4.20 -21.21 1.75
N ARG A 74 -5.12 -22.04 2.23
CA ARG A 74 -4.90 -23.44 2.58
C ARG A 74 -5.68 -24.36 1.65
N GLN A 75 -4.95 -24.88 0.65
CA GLN A 75 -5.29 -26.03 -0.18
C GLN A 75 -6.56 -25.93 -1.03
N HIS A 76 -6.39 -26.24 -2.31
CA HIS A 76 -7.47 -26.75 -3.16
C HIS A 76 -8.22 -27.85 -2.41
N GLY A 77 -9.51 -27.68 -2.19
CA GLY A 77 -10.40 -28.80 -1.88
C GLY A 77 -11.28 -28.71 -0.64
N ASN A 78 -11.06 -27.78 0.29
CA ASN A 78 -11.97 -27.59 1.44
C ASN A 78 -12.41 -26.12 1.53
N GLU A 79 -13.55 -25.80 0.92
CA GLU A 79 -14.20 -24.49 0.99
C GLU A 79 -14.79 -24.14 2.37
N SER A 80 -14.66 -25.03 3.37
CA SER A 80 -15.75 -25.15 4.35
C SER A 80 -15.50 -24.71 5.79
N GLU A 81 -14.39 -24.07 6.17
CA GLU A 81 -14.34 -23.51 7.53
C GLU A 81 -13.56 -22.20 7.63
N LEU A 82 -14.30 -21.10 7.60
CA LEU A 82 -13.86 -19.84 8.22
C LEU A 82 -13.39 -20.16 9.64
N LEU A 83 -12.28 -19.56 10.06
CA LEU A 83 -11.86 -19.67 11.45
C LEU A 83 -13.03 -19.23 12.36
N PRO A 84 -13.32 -19.95 13.45
CA PRO A 84 -14.47 -19.64 14.32
C PRO A 84 -14.48 -18.17 14.79
N GLU A 85 -13.32 -17.56 14.98
CA GLU A 85 -13.21 -16.16 15.36
C GLU A 85 -13.65 -15.22 14.23
N TRP A 86 -13.30 -15.53 12.98
CA TRP A 86 -13.73 -14.77 11.80
C TRP A 86 -15.24 -14.91 11.55
N GLU A 87 -15.80 -16.09 11.77
CA GLU A 87 -17.24 -16.30 11.71
C GLU A 87 -17.96 -15.48 12.80
N THR A 88 -17.40 -15.45 14.01
CA THR A 88 -17.91 -14.63 15.11
C THR A 88 -17.91 -13.13 14.74
N GLN A 89 -16.81 -12.63 14.15
CA GLN A 89 -16.74 -11.25 13.69
C GLN A 89 -17.74 -10.96 12.57
N ARG A 90 -17.82 -11.85 11.57
CA ARG A 90 -18.78 -11.76 10.46
C ARG A 90 -20.22 -11.71 10.97
N GLN A 91 -20.59 -12.62 11.88
CA GLN A 91 -21.93 -12.68 12.43
C GLN A 91 -22.27 -11.43 13.24
N SER A 92 -21.32 -10.89 14.02
CA SER A 92 -21.53 -9.62 14.75
C SER A 92 -21.91 -8.47 13.81
N CYS A 93 -21.33 -8.41 12.61
CA CYS A 93 -21.70 -7.41 11.60
C CYS A 93 -23.08 -7.63 11.02
N ARG A 94 -23.49 -8.86 10.78
CA ARG A 94 -24.84 -9.18 10.29
C ARG A 94 -25.90 -8.86 11.34
N ASP A 95 -25.65 -9.23 12.60
CA ASP A 95 -26.58 -9.00 13.72
C ASP A 95 -26.81 -7.50 13.97
N LYS A 96 -25.75 -6.68 13.85
CA LYS A 96 -25.85 -5.21 14.01
C LYS A 96 -26.41 -4.49 12.78
N ASN A 97 -26.53 -5.17 11.65
CA ASN A 97 -26.94 -4.58 10.37
C ASN A 97 -27.88 -5.52 9.60
N PRO A 98 -29.06 -5.87 10.16
CA PRO A 98 -29.95 -6.87 9.57
C PRO A 98 -30.51 -6.46 8.19
N ASP A 99 -30.66 -5.16 7.94
CA ASP A 99 -31.16 -4.61 6.67
C ASP A 99 -30.06 -4.40 5.59
N TRP A 100 -28.84 -4.88 5.85
CA TRP A 100 -27.72 -4.73 4.92
C TRP A 100 -27.55 -5.98 4.07
N GLU A 101 -27.30 -5.78 2.78
CA GLU A 101 -26.88 -6.87 1.91
C GLU A 101 -25.47 -7.31 2.32
N TYR A 102 -25.26 -8.62 2.42
CA TYR A 102 -23.95 -9.19 2.73
C TYR A 102 -23.41 -9.94 1.51
N LYS A 103 -22.25 -9.51 1.01
CA LYS A 103 -21.54 -10.15 -0.10
C LYS A 103 -20.20 -10.73 0.36
N PHE A 104 -20.07 -12.05 0.25
CA PHE A 104 -18.82 -12.76 0.50
C PHE A 104 -18.10 -13.06 -0.81
N TRP A 105 -16.81 -12.77 -0.87
CA TRP A 105 -16.02 -12.83 -2.11
C TRP A 105 -14.93 -13.89 -1.98
N THR A 106 -15.18 -15.05 -2.58
CA THR A 106 -14.17 -16.10 -2.77
C THR A 106 -13.27 -15.77 -3.96
N GLU A 107 -12.20 -16.54 -4.17
CA GLU A 107 -11.28 -16.32 -5.29
C GLU A 107 -11.99 -16.40 -6.65
N ASP A 108 -12.82 -17.42 -6.87
CA ASP A 108 -13.53 -17.59 -8.14
C ASP A 108 -14.57 -16.49 -8.38
N VAL A 109 -15.38 -16.17 -7.36
CA VAL A 109 -16.36 -15.07 -7.43
C VAL A 109 -15.67 -13.73 -7.70
N SER A 110 -14.51 -13.50 -7.07
CA SER A 110 -13.68 -12.31 -7.29
C SER A 110 -13.15 -12.24 -8.72
N ARG A 111 -12.62 -13.36 -9.23
CA ARG A 111 -12.06 -13.45 -10.58
C ARG A 111 -13.13 -13.25 -11.65
N ASP A 112 -14.29 -13.85 -11.48
CA ASP A 112 -15.42 -13.71 -12.41
C ASP A 112 -15.97 -12.29 -12.41
N PHE A 113 -16.08 -11.66 -11.24
CA PHE A 113 -16.43 -10.25 -11.14
C PHE A 113 -15.46 -9.34 -11.90
N ILE A 114 -14.14 -9.51 -11.73
CA ILE A 114 -13.16 -8.72 -12.48
C ILE A 114 -13.28 -9.00 -13.98
N ARG A 115 -13.46 -10.25 -14.40
CA ARG A 115 -13.60 -10.60 -15.82
C ARG A 115 -14.80 -9.91 -16.47
N ASN A 116 -15.93 -9.90 -15.77
CA ASN A 116 -17.20 -9.42 -16.32
C ASN A 116 -17.31 -7.89 -16.25
N GLU A 117 -16.95 -7.29 -15.12
CA GLU A 117 -17.15 -5.86 -14.89
C GLU A 117 -15.93 -5.01 -15.31
N PHE A 118 -14.74 -5.60 -15.33
CA PHE A 118 -13.48 -4.92 -15.67
C PHE A 118 -12.61 -5.76 -16.62
N PRO A 119 -13.13 -6.14 -17.80
CA PRO A 119 -12.42 -7.03 -18.74
C PRO A 119 -11.06 -6.51 -19.19
N TRP A 120 -10.86 -5.19 -19.17
CA TRP A 120 -9.57 -4.55 -19.46
C TRP A 120 -8.49 -4.86 -18.42
N PHE A 121 -8.87 -5.24 -17.19
CA PHE A 121 -7.96 -5.45 -16.07
C PHE A 121 -7.67 -6.94 -15.77
N ILE A 122 -8.47 -7.88 -16.30
CA ILE A 122 -8.36 -9.30 -15.96
C ILE A 122 -6.95 -9.88 -16.17
N LYS A 123 -6.27 -9.50 -17.27
CA LYS A 123 -4.90 -9.95 -17.54
C LYS A 123 -3.92 -9.49 -16.45
N THR A 124 -4.05 -8.25 -15.98
CA THR A 124 -3.23 -7.72 -14.89
C THR A 124 -3.57 -8.45 -13.58
N TYR A 125 -4.85 -8.63 -13.29
CA TYR A 125 -5.32 -9.31 -12.09
C TYR A 125 -4.80 -10.76 -11.97
N GLU A 126 -4.84 -11.51 -13.08
CA GLU A 126 -4.34 -12.89 -13.13
C GLU A 126 -2.80 -12.96 -13.12
N SER A 127 -2.12 -11.89 -13.53
CA SER A 127 -0.65 -11.82 -13.53
C SER A 127 -0.03 -11.59 -12.14
N PHE A 128 -0.84 -11.26 -11.13
CA PHE A 128 -0.33 -11.04 -9.78
C PHE A 128 0.33 -12.28 -9.21
N ARG A 129 1.56 -12.10 -8.71
CA ARG A 129 2.40 -13.20 -8.22
C ARG A 129 1.87 -13.82 -6.94
N TYR A 130 1.30 -13.00 -6.05
CA TYR A 130 0.82 -13.45 -4.74
C TYR A 130 -0.71 -13.35 -4.65
N PRO A 131 -1.41 -14.38 -4.15
CA PRO A 131 -2.86 -14.34 -3.97
C PRO A 131 -3.35 -13.15 -3.16
N ILE A 132 -2.61 -12.74 -2.12
CA ILE A 132 -2.93 -11.56 -1.32
C ILE A 132 -3.01 -10.26 -2.15
N GLN A 133 -2.29 -10.15 -3.27
CA GLN A 133 -2.41 -8.99 -4.16
C GLN A 133 -3.76 -8.98 -4.89
N ARG A 134 -4.28 -10.15 -5.25
CA ARG A 134 -5.62 -10.30 -5.85
C ARG A 134 -6.71 -9.93 -4.85
N GLU A 135 -6.57 -10.35 -3.60
CA GLU A 135 -7.47 -10.02 -2.49
C GLU A 135 -7.45 -8.50 -2.16
N GLN A 136 -6.26 -7.91 -2.10
CA GLN A 136 -6.07 -6.47 -1.90
C GLN A 136 -6.60 -5.64 -3.07
N THR A 137 -6.49 -6.15 -4.29
CA THR A 137 -6.95 -5.44 -5.47
C THR A 137 -8.47 -5.51 -5.62
N VAL A 138 -9.06 -6.70 -5.46
CA VAL A 138 -10.50 -6.88 -5.73
C VAL A 138 -11.36 -6.02 -4.82
N ARG A 139 -10.97 -5.81 -3.55
CA ARG A 139 -11.72 -4.94 -2.61
C ARG A 139 -11.87 -3.51 -3.16
N TYR A 140 -10.88 -2.98 -3.89
CA TYR A 140 -10.97 -1.64 -4.50
C TYR A 140 -11.92 -1.61 -5.70
N PHE A 141 -11.92 -2.66 -6.51
CA PHE A 141 -12.85 -2.80 -7.65
C PHE A 141 -14.29 -3.03 -7.19
N ILE A 142 -14.48 -3.81 -6.12
CA ILE A 142 -15.78 -4.01 -5.47
C ILE A 142 -16.34 -2.66 -5.01
N LEU A 143 -15.54 -1.87 -4.27
CA LEU A 143 -15.94 -0.54 -3.80
C LEU A 143 -16.19 0.44 -4.96
N ARG A 144 -15.41 0.38 -6.04
CA ARG A 144 -15.66 1.17 -7.25
C ARG A 144 -17.01 0.80 -7.87
N HIS A 145 -17.34 -0.47 -7.99
CA HIS A 145 -18.54 -0.92 -8.69
C HIS A 145 -19.80 -0.78 -7.83
N TYR A 146 -19.82 -1.43 -6.66
CA TYR A 146 -20.99 -1.52 -5.80
C TYR A 146 -21.10 -0.36 -4.80
N GLY A 147 -19.99 0.33 -4.51
CA GLY A 147 -19.90 1.12 -3.29
C GLY A 147 -19.86 0.21 -2.04
N GLY A 148 -20.48 0.66 -0.96
CA GLY A 148 -20.67 -0.13 0.25
C GLY A 148 -19.50 0.01 1.23
N ILE A 149 -19.43 -0.93 2.17
CA ILE A 149 -18.38 -0.99 3.20
C ILE A 149 -17.70 -2.35 3.12
N TYR A 150 -16.38 -2.31 2.89
CA TYR A 150 -15.52 -3.46 3.00
C TYR A 150 -14.97 -3.58 4.42
N ILE A 151 -14.98 -4.80 4.98
CA ILE A 151 -14.51 -5.10 6.33
C ILE A 151 -13.67 -6.39 6.26
N ASP A 152 -12.39 -6.33 6.63
CA ASP A 152 -11.54 -7.53 6.79
C ASP A 152 -12.17 -8.51 7.79
N LEU A 153 -11.92 -9.81 7.61
CA LEU A 153 -12.54 -10.87 8.42
C LEU A 153 -12.10 -10.91 9.89
N ASP A 154 -11.01 -10.24 10.25
CA ASP A 154 -10.55 -10.07 11.62
C ASP A 154 -11.19 -8.87 12.35
N PHE A 155 -12.12 -8.17 11.69
CA PHE A 155 -12.93 -7.10 12.27
C PHE A 155 -14.42 -7.45 12.33
N GLY A 156 -15.04 -7.11 13.47
CA GLY A 156 -16.47 -7.25 13.70
C GLY A 156 -17.14 -5.90 13.95
N CYS A 157 -18.44 -5.92 14.19
CA CYS A 157 -19.24 -4.72 14.39
C CYS A 157 -19.85 -4.71 15.80
N VAL A 158 -19.67 -3.59 16.48
CA VAL A 158 -20.23 -3.33 17.82
C VAL A 158 -21.52 -2.53 17.71
N ASN A 159 -21.57 -1.60 16.74
CA ASN A 159 -22.71 -0.75 16.44
C ASN A 159 -23.08 -0.82 14.94
N SER A 160 -24.25 -0.29 14.62
CA SER A 160 -24.72 -0.19 13.23
C SER A 160 -23.81 0.71 12.38
N LEU A 161 -23.62 0.31 11.12
CA LEU A 161 -22.83 1.01 10.11
C LEU A 161 -23.56 2.21 9.49
N GLU A 162 -24.83 2.45 9.84
CA GLU A 162 -25.60 3.60 9.30
C GLU A 162 -24.88 4.93 9.53
N SER A 163 -24.15 5.06 10.65
CA SER A 163 -23.38 6.26 10.99
C SER A 163 -22.25 6.58 10.01
N LEU A 164 -21.82 5.62 9.19
CA LEU A 164 -20.75 5.78 8.20
C LEU A 164 -21.27 6.13 6.80
N ARG A 165 -22.57 5.98 6.55
CA ARG A 165 -23.18 6.23 5.24
C ARG A 165 -23.08 7.65 4.69
N PRO A 166 -23.01 8.71 5.52
CA PRO A 166 -22.85 10.07 5.03
C PRO A 166 -21.49 10.33 4.38
N TYR A 167 -20.48 9.53 4.66
CA TYR A 167 -19.11 9.77 4.21
C TYR A 167 -18.87 9.04 2.88
N PRO A 168 -18.84 9.74 1.73
CA PRO A 168 -18.82 9.11 0.41
C PRO A 168 -17.54 8.30 0.14
N VAL A 169 -16.45 8.62 0.84
CA VAL A 169 -15.28 7.75 0.94
C VAL A 169 -14.73 7.85 2.33
N PHE A 170 -14.42 6.70 2.92
CA PHE A 170 -13.58 6.65 4.11
C PHE A 170 -12.57 5.50 4.07
N ILE A 171 -11.42 5.71 4.70
CA ILE A 171 -10.36 4.73 4.86
C ILE A 171 -9.99 4.66 6.35
N SER A 172 -9.76 3.46 6.87
CA SER A 172 -9.31 3.28 8.24
C SER A 172 -7.90 3.84 8.50
N ASP A 173 -7.71 4.44 9.66
CA ASP A 173 -6.46 5.07 10.06
C ASP A 173 -6.11 4.74 11.51
N HIS A 174 -5.01 4.01 11.71
CA HIS A 174 -4.47 3.70 13.05
C HIS A 174 -3.69 4.87 13.67
N ARG A 175 -3.55 5.99 12.96
CA ARG A 175 -2.77 7.19 13.33
C ARG A 175 -1.29 6.90 13.58
N ARG A 176 -0.76 5.85 12.94
CA ARG A 176 0.64 5.38 13.05
C ARG A 176 1.22 5.11 11.67
N GLY A 177 1.68 6.17 11.01
CA GLY A 177 2.24 6.09 9.65
C GLY A 177 1.14 5.89 8.61
N THR A 178 1.28 4.86 7.78
CA THR A 178 0.38 4.62 6.64
C THR A 178 -1.05 4.31 7.05
N LEU A 179 -1.98 4.67 6.17
CA LEU A 179 -3.38 4.30 6.29
C LEU A 179 -3.55 2.76 6.29
N ALA A 180 -4.70 2.31 6.78
CA ALA A 180 -5.06 0.91 6.83
C ALA A 180 -6.05 0.55 5.72
N ASP A 181 -5.91 -0.65 5.18
CA ASP A 181 -6.72 -1.22 4.11
C ASP A 181 -7.75 -2.24 4.63
N LYS A 182 -8.04 -2.18 5.94
CA LYS A 182 -8.84 -3.15 6.70
C LYS A 182 -10.33 -2.84 6.75
N VAL A 183 -10.68 -1.56 6.72
CA VAL A 183 -12.08 -1.09 6.71
C VAL A 183 -12.15 0.10 5.78
N LEU A 184 -12.95 -0.03 4.73
CA LEU A 184 -13.01 0.93 3.62
C LEU A 184 -14.46 1.18 3.24
N GLY A 185 -14.79 2.40 2.87
CA GLY A 185 -16.14 2.77 2.46
C GLY A 185 -16.18 3.59 1.18
N ALA A 186 -17.26 3.42 0.42
CA ALA A 186 -17.40 4.01 -0.90
C ALA A 186 -18.85 4.30 -1.27
N ALA A 187 -19.09 5.49 -1.81
CA ALA A 187 -20.17 5.71 -2.74
C ALA A 187 -19.84 4.98 -4.06
N PRO A 188 -20.84 4.39 -4.74
CA PRO A 188 -20.62 3.69 -6.01
C PRO A 188 -19.98 4.62 -7.04
N ASN A 189 -18.99 4.11 -7.76
CA ASN A 189 -18.26 4.80 -8.81
C ASN A 189 -17.66 6.16 -8.40
N HIS A 190 -17.35 6.34 -7.12
CA HIS A 190 -16.74 7.59 -6.66
C HIS A 190 -15.37 7.81 -7.35
N PRO A 191 -15.06 9.03 -7.83
CA PRO A 191 -13.84 9.32 -8.61
C PRO A 191 -12.53 8.88 -7.96
N PHE A 192 -12.46 8.92 -6.63
CA PHE A 192 -11.32 8.39 -5.88
C PHE A 192 -11.06 6.90 -6.16
N TRP A 193 -12.08 6.05 -6.12
CA TRP A 193 -11.91 4.60 -6.35
C TRP A 193 -11.63 4.27 -7.82
N VAL A 194 -12.13 5.09 -8.75
CA VAL A 194 -11.71 5.06 -10.16
C VAL A 194 -10.22 5.35 -10.26
N HIS A 195 -9.74 6.43 -9.64
CA HIS A 195 -8.31 6.77 -9.61
C HIS A 195 -7.45 5.66 -9.00
N VAL A 196 -7.87 5.08 -7.86
CA VAL A 196 -7.17 3.96 -7.22
C VAL A 196 -7.06 2.79 -8.19
N THR A 197 -8.18 2.28 -8.71
CA THR A 197 -8.19 1.08 -9.57
C THR A 197 -7.42 1.27 -10.88
N GLU A 198 -7.47 2.45 -11.49
CA GLU A 198 -6.75 2.74 -12.75
C GLU A 198 -5.25 3.00 -12.55
N THR A 199 -4.82 3.28 -11.32
CA THR A 199 -3.39 3.47 -11.00
C THR A 199 -2.67 2.13 -10.80
N ILE A 200 -3.39 1.08 -10.38
CA ILE A 200 -2.80 -0.23 -10.05
C ILE A 200 -1.88 -0.78 -11.16
N PRO A 201 -2.28 -0.84 -12.45
CA PRO A 201 -1.42 -1.40 -13.51
C PRO A 201 -0.05 -0.72 -13.64
N ARG A 202 0.04 0.57 -13.30
CA ARG A 202 1.28 1.36 -13.38
C ARG A 202 2.14 1.25 -12.14
N HIS A 203 1.63 0.64 -11.07
CA HIS A 203 2.26 0.64 -9.75
C HIS A 203 2.64 -0.76 -9.28
N SER A 204 1.87 -1.77 -9.71
CA SER A 204 2.02 -3.17 -9.35
C SER A 204 3.17 -3.86 -10.12
N HIS A 205 4.38 -3.35 -9.96
CA HIS A 205 5.59 -3.98 -10.48
C HIS A 205 6.06 -5.12 -9.55
N TRP A 206 6.87 -6.02 -10.09
CA TRP A 206 7.62 -6.95 -9.26
C TRP A 206 8.78 -6.22 -8.60
N TYR A 207 8.76 -6.16 -7.26
CA TYR A 207 9.86 -5.62 -6.46
C TYR A 207 10.70 -6.78 -5.91
N LEU A 208 11.99 -6.54 -5.68
CA LEU A 208 12.93 -7.57 -5.23
C LEU A 208 12.51 -8.26 -3.92
N LEU A 209 11.78 -7.55 -3.05
CA LEU A 209 11.27 -8.08 -1.79
C LEU A 209 9.76 -8.38 -1.90
N PRO A 210 9.29 -9.58 -1.47
CA PRO A 210 7.87 -9.94 -1.47
C PRO A 210 7.00 -8.93 -0.71
N SER A 211 7.45 -8.48 0.47
CA SER A 211 6.72 -7.51 1.29
C SER A 211 6.54 -6.16 0.60
N LEU A 212 7.55 -5.68 -0.14
CA LEU A 212 7.44 -4.48 -0.97
C LEU A 212 6.44 -4.68 -2.11
N THR A 213 6.49 -5.84 -2.77
CA THR A 213 5.55 -6.16 -3.86
C THR A 213 4.10 -6.18 -3.40
N VAL A 214 3.83 -6.72 -2.21
CA VAL A 214 2.48 -6.76 -1.65
C VAL A 214 2.07 -5.38 -1.10
N LEU A 215 2.83 -4.83 -0.15
CA LEU A 215 2.44 -3.61 0.55
C LEU A 215 2.42 -2.38 -0.37
N TYR A 216 3.46 -2.23 -1.19
CA TYR A 216 3.61 -1.09 -2.10
C TYR A 216 2.93 -1.31 -3.43
N GLY A 217 2.78 -2.54 -3.92
CA GLY A 217 2.12 -2.78 -5.22
C GLY A 217 0.61 -2.63 -5.18
N THR A 218 -0.04 -3.24 -4.17
CA THR A 218 -1.50 -3.35 -4.10
C THR A 218 -2.10 -3.14 -2.71
N GLY A 219 -1.29 -3.17 -1.64
CA GLY A 219 -1.77 -3.08 -0.27
C GLY A 219 -1.78 -1.68 0.33
N ARG A 220 -1.78 -1.60 1.66
CA ARG A 220 -1.85 -0.35 2.42
C ARG A 220 -0.89 0.79 1.99
N TRP A 221 0.33 0.50 1.51
CA TRP A 221 1.25 1.58 1.10
C TRP A 221 0.85 2.15 -0.25
N PHE A 222 0.42 1.30 -1.19
CA PHE A 222 -0.21 1.75 -2.44
C PHE A 222 -1.42 2.62 -2.16
N LEU A 223 -2.35 2.15 -1.33
CA LEU A 223 -3.58 2.87 -0.99
C LEU A 223 -3.28 4.23 -0.36
N THR A 224 -2.29 4.29 0.54
CA THR A 224 -1.82 5.53 1.15
C THR A 224 -1.24 6.50 0.11
N ALA A 225 -0.41 5.99 -0.82
CA ALA A 225 0.15 6.80 -1.89
C ALA A 225 -0.94 7.38 -2.82
N ALA A 226 -1.92 6.55 -3.20
CA ALA A 226 -3.06 6.95 -4.02
C ALA A 226 -3.95 7.98 -3.29
N TRP A 227 -4.16 7.81 -1.98
CA TRP A 227 -4.88 8.76 -1.14
C TRP A 227 -4.24 10.15 -1.11
N ASP A 228 -2.94 10.21 -0.83
CA ASP A 228 -2.22 11.48 -0.77
C ASP A 228 -2.13 12.14 -2.15
N ARG A 229 -1.92 11.35 -3.21
CA ARG A 229 -1.92 11.86 -4.59
C ARG A 229 -3.28 12.45 -4.97
N TRP A 230 -4.36 11.75 -4.64
CA TRP A 230 -5.71 12.25 -4.88
C TRP A 230 -5.96 13.59 -4.22
N HIS A 231 -5.61 13.75 -2.94
CA HIS A 231 -5.80 15.01 -2.22
C HIS A 231 -4.89 16.13 -2.74
N TRP A 232 -3.66 15.81 -3.14
CA TRP A 232 -2.76 16.78 -3.78
C TRP A 232 -3.37 17.34 -5.07
N ASP A 233 -3.88 16.46 -5.94
CA ASP A 233 -4.44 16.85 -7.23
C ASP A 233 -5.84 17.49 -7.12
N ASN A 234 -6.67 17.04 -6.18
CA ASN A 234 -8.10 17.40 -6.13
C ASN A 234 -8.49 18.32 -4.97
N CYS A 235 -7.66 18.54 -3.95
CA CYS A 235 -8.01 19.39 -2.81
C CYS A 235 -7.10 20.61 -2.68
N GLN A 236 -5.79 20.48 -2.93
CA GLN A 236 -4.89 21.64 -2.91
C GLN A 236 -4.94 22.43 -4.22
N GLN A 237 -4.83 21.78 -5.38
CA GLN A 237 -4.82 22.49 -6.67
C GLN A 237 -6.18 23.11 -7.03
N THR A 238 -7.29 22.45 -6.68
CA THR A 238 -8.67 22.95 -6.92
C THR A 238 -9.03 24.13 -6.03
N LEU A 239 -8.54 24.17 -4.78
CA LEU A 239 -8.70 25.32 -3.90
C LEU A 239 -8.03 26.56 -4.51
N PHE A 240 -6.79 26.42 -4.99
CA PHE A 240 -6.06 27.51 -5.65
C PHE A 240 -6.67 27.92 -7.00
N ARG A 241 -7.23 26.98 -7.78
CA ARG A 241 -7.71 27.22 -9.15
C ARG A 241 -9.19 27.61 -9.26
N TYR A 242 -10.05 27.12 -8.37
CA TYR A 242 -11.52 27.23 -8.51
C TYR A 242 -12.23 27.79 -7.26
N GLY A 243 -11.50 28.10 -6.19
CA GLY A 243 -12.09 28.62 -4.94
C GLY A 243 -13.04 27.63 -4.24
N ARG A 244 -13.02 26.35 -4.62
CA ARG A 244 -13.81 25.27 -4.02
C ARG A 244 -12.94 24.01 -3.95
N THR A 245 -12.97 23.31 -2.82
CA THR A 245 -12.29 22.01 -2.67
C THR A 245 -13.16 20.90 -3.27
N ALA A 246 -12.56 19.87 -3.87
CA ALA A 246 -13.20 18.56 -3.75
C ALA A 246 -13.25 18.26 -2.24
N GLY A 247 -14.44 17.99 -1.70
CA GLY A 247 -14.61 17.81 -0.26
C GLY A 247 -13.57 16.84 0.30
N TRP A 248 -12.95 17.19 1.44
CA TRP A 248 -11.95 16.33 2.07
C TRP A 248 -12.55 14.95 2.32
N LEU A 249 -11.85 13.90 1.86
CA LEU A 249 -12.28 12.54 2.11
C LEU A 249 -12.00 12.16 3.57
N THR A 250 -12.70 11.15 4.09
CA THR A 250 -12.71 10.88 5.53
C THR A 250 -11.68 9.83 5.92
N ARG A 251 -10.92 10.07 6.99
CA ARG A 251 -10.07 9.08 7.64
C ARG A 251 -10.76 8.61 8.92
N LEU A 252 -11.19 7.36 8.93
CA LEU A 252 -11.88 6.77 10.08
C LEU A 252 -10.85 6.27 11.09
N SER A 253 -10.83 6.88 12.27
CA SER A 253 -9.88 6.54 13.33
C SER A 253 -10.17 5.14 13.89
N MET A 254 -9.18 4.25 13.75
CA MET A 254 -9.23 2.85 14.18
C MET A 254 -8.05 2.53 15.11
N PRO A 255 -7.90 3.20 16.26
CA PRO A 255 -6.78 2.88 17.16
C PRO A 255 -6.87 1.44 17.67
N GLN A 256 -5.71 0.87 18.03
CA GLN A 256 -5.63 -0.50 18.53
C GLN A 256 -6.21 -0.59 19.94
N TRP A 257 -7.43 -1.10 20.07
CA TRP A 257 -8.07 -1.36 21.35
C TRP A 257 -7.81 -2.80 21.81
N ARG A 258 -7.66 -3.00 23.13
CA ARG A 258 -7.84 -4.34 23.71
C ARG A 258 -9.34 -4.53 23.94
N GLY A 259 -9.96 -5.40 23.15
CA GLY A 259 -11.40 -5.60 23.18
C GLY A 259 -12.18 -4.57 22.34
N ALA A 260 -13.49 -4.52 22.56
CA ALA A 260 -14.42 -3.76 21.75
C ALA A 260 -15.20 -2.75 22.62
N PRO A 261 -14.71 -1.50 22.77
CA PRO A 261 -15.42 -0.49 23.55
C PRO A 261 -16.83 -0.27 22.99
N GLU A 262 -17.85 -0.12 23.85
CA GLU A 262 -19.25 0.02 23.40
C GLU A 262 -19.50 1.24 22.50
N TRP A 263 -18.66 2.27 22.64
CA TRP A 263 -18.70 3.50 21.84
C TRP A 263 -17.92 3.40 20.51
N SER A 264 -17.36 2.23 20.19
CA SER A 264 -16.74 1.95 18.89
C SER A 264 -17.77 1.41 17.89
N ILE A 265 -17.52 1.60 16.60
CA ILE A 265 -18.32 0.96 15.53
C ILE A 265 -17.78 -0.45 15.28
N PHE A 266 -16.45 -0.62 15.31
CA PHE A 266 -15.78 -1.86 14.97
C PHE A 266 -14.99 -2.45 16.15
N SER A 267 -14.93 -3.78 16.20
CA SER A 267 -14.06 -4.56 17.07
C SER A 267 -12.90 -5.18 16.29
N SER A 268 -11.75 -5.39 16.92
CA SER A 268 -10.60 -6.12 16.34
C SER A 268 -10.25 -7.33 17.20
N HIS A 269 -10.14 -8.52 16.59
CA HIS A 269 -9.73 -9.75 17.30
C HIS A 269 -8.22 -10.03 17.20
N ARG A 270 -7.69 -10.85 18.12
CA ARG A 270 -6.24 -11.09 18.39
C ARG A 270 -5.42 -11.71 17.24
N GLY A 271 -5.98 -11.91 16.06
CA GLY A 271 -5.25 -12.29 14.84
C GLY A 271 -4.80 -11.09 13.99
N GLY A 272 -5.37 -9.90 14.25
CA GLY A 272 -5.07 -8.66 13.54
C GLY A 272 -3.82 -7.94 14.05
N THR A 273 -2.73 -8.67 14.33
CA THR A 273 -1.43 -8.00 14.31
C THR A 273 -1.20 -7.59 12.87
N ALA A 274 -1.63 -6.38 12.52
CA ALA A 274 -0.86 -5.60 11.56
C ALA A 274 0.58 -5.77 12.06
N GLU A 275 1.40 -6.48 11.31
CA GLU A 275 2.84 -6.46 11.52
C GLU A 275 3.22 -4.97 11.43
N THR A 276 3.25 -4.29 12.57
CA THR A 276 3.60 -2.87 12.68
C THR A 276 5.10 -2.73 12.66
N TRP A 277 5.84 -3.83 12.86
CA TRP A 277 7.28 -3.85 12.90
C TRP A 277 7.94 -3.19 11.66
N PRO A 278 7.44 -3.33 10.40
CA PRO A 278 8.01 -2.58 9.28
C PRO A 278 7.76 -1.09 9.43
N VAL A 279 6.56 -0.68 9.86
CA VAL A 279 6.17 0.72 10.05
C VAL A 279 7.00 1.37 11.15
N ASP A 280 7.16 0.70 12.29
CA ASP A 280 7.90 1.21 13.44
C ASP A 280 9.38 1.43 13.09
N ILE A 281 9.99 0.53 12.30
CA ILE A 281 11.34 0.71 11.77
C ILE A 281 11.44 1.94 10.85
N PHE A 282 10.48 2.16 9.95
CA PHE A 282 10.52 3.33 9.05
C PHE A 282 10.22 4.64 9.79
N VAL A 283 9.34 4.62 10.79
CA VAL A 283 9.08 5.77 11.66
C VAL A 283 10.33 6.11 12.51
N LEU A 284 11.01 5.09 13.03
CA LEU A 284 12.28 5.25 13.75
C LEU A 284 13.42 5.71 12.81
N GLY A 285 13.54 5.08 11.64
CA GLY A 285 14.49 5.44 10.60
C GLY A 285 14.31 6.89 10.14
N ARG A 286 13.08 7.40 10.08
CA ARG A 286 12.81 8.82 9.88
C ARG A 286 13.33 9.69 11.02
N LYS A 287 13.06 9.33 12.28
CA LYS A 287 13.58 10.07 13.45
C LYS A 287 15.11 10.16 13.41
N HIS A 288 15.78 9.17 12.83
CA HIS A 288 17.23 9.07 12.71
C HIS A 288 17.72 9.08 11.25
N TRP A 289 17.06 9.81 10.35
CA TRP A 289 17.32 9.72 8.90
C TRP A 289 18.76 10.07 8.51
N ILE A 290 19.39 10.98 9.24
CA ILE A 290 20.81 11.34 9.08
C ILE A 290 21.70 10.12 9.37
N VAL A 291 21.42 9.39 10.45
CA VAL A 291 22.19 8.19 10.84
C VAL A 291 22.02 7.06 9.82
N SER A 292 20.82 6.90 9.26
CA SER A 292 20.55 5.91 8.20
C SER A 292 21.28 6.23 6.90
N ILE A 293 21.32 7.51 6.48
CA ILE A 293 22.07 7.93 5.28
C ILE A 293 23.57 7.74 5.50
N VAL A 294 24.11 8.17 6.64
CA VAL A 294 25.53 8.01 6.97
C VAL A 294 25.92 6.53 7.00
N SER A 295 25.12 5.68 7.65
CA SER A 295 25.33 4.23 7.68
C SER A 295 25.30 3.60 6.29
N GLY A 296 24.38 4.03 5.43
CA GLY A 296 24.28 3.56 4.05
C GLY A 296 25.50 3.95 3.20
N VAL A 297 25.94 5.21 3.30
CA VAL A 297 27.14 5.71 2.60
C VAL A 297 28.39 4.97 3.08
N VAL A 298 28.54 4.78 4.39
CA VAL A 298 29.65 4.01 4.98
C VAL A 298 29.60 2.55 4.52
N GLY A 299 28.43 1.92 4.52
CA GLY A 299 28.23 0.55 4.04
C GLY A 299 28.60 0.38 2.56
N CYS A 300 28.18 1.30 1.69
CA CYS A 300 28.56 1.32 0.28
C CYS A 300 30.08 1.52 0.09
N ALA A 301 30.69 2.43 0.85
CA ALA A 301 32.14 2.65 0.79
C ALA A 301 32.92 1.40 1.21
N ILE A 302 32.50 0.72 2.28
CA ILE A 302 33.07 -0.56 2.72
C ILE A 302 32.88 -1.63 1.64
N GLY A 303 31.68 -1.74 1.05
CA GLY A 303 31.39 -2.71 -0.02
C GLY A 303 32.26 -2.51 -1.25
N VAL A 304 32.44 -1.27 -1.71
CA VAL A 304 33.34 -0.93 -2.83
C VAL A 304 34.79 -1.26 -2.47
N TYR A 305 35.24 -0.90 -1.26
CA TYR A 305 36.59 -1.20 -0.81
C TYR A 305 36.86 -2.72 -0.77
N LEU A 306 35.95 -3.50 -0.20
CA LEU A 306 36.05 -4.97 -0.14
C LEU A 306 35.99 -5.59 -1.55
N GLY A 307 35.12 -5.10 -2.42
CA GLY A 307 35.01 -5.53 -3.81
C GLY A 307 36.30 -5.28 -4.60
N VAL A 308 36.89 -4.09 -4.48
CA VAL A 308 38.18 -3.76 -5.11
C VAL A 308 39.30 -4.62 -4.53
N LYS A 309 39.32 -4.87 -3.22
CA LYS A 309 40.31 -5.72 -2.55
C LYS A 309 40.21 -7.17 -3.03
N LEU A 310 38.99 -7.72 -3.15
CA LEU A 310 38.73 -9.06 -3.68
C LEU A 310 39.10 -9.17 -5.15
N PHE A 311 38.76 -8.16 -5.96
CA PHE A 311 39.13 -8.09 -7.38
C PHE A 311 40.65 -8.04 -7.57
N ARG A 312 41.36 -7.20 -6.79
CA ARG A 312 42.83 -7.13 -6.79
C ARG A 312 43.45 -8.46 -6.38
N ARG A 313 42.93 -9.12 -5.34
CA ARG A 313 43.37 -10.47 -4.93
C ARG A 313 43.14 -11.51 -6.04
N ARG A 314 41.99 -11.47 -6.73
CA ARG A 314 41.68 -12.38 -7.84
C ARG A 314 42.58 -12.14 -9.05
N CYS A 315 42.88 -10.89 -9.37
CA CYS A 315 43.84 -10.53 -10.42
C CYS A 315 45.27 -10.94 -10.06
N ALA A 316 45.70 -10.75 -8.81
CA ALA A 316 47.02 -11.18 -8.34
C ALA A 316 47.17 -12.71 -8.38
N ARG A 317 46.12 -13.47 -8.02
CA ARG A 317 46.11 -14.94 -8.18
C ARG A 317 46.19 -15.38 -9.64
N ARG A 318 45.49 -14.70 -10.56
CA ARG A 318 45.61 -14.98 -12.02
C ARG A 318 46.99 -14.65 -12.58
N ARG A 319 47.69 -13.63 -12.06
CA ARG A 319 49.06 -13.28 -12.48
C ARG A 319 50.15 -14.23 -11.96
N ARG A 320 49.90 -15.03 -10.92
CA ARG A 320 50.88 -16.01 -10.41
C ARG A 320 51.19 -17.16 -11.38
N GLY A 321 50.39 -17.35 -12.43
CA GLY A 321 50.62 -18.36 -13.48
C GLY A 321 51.36 -17.84 -14.74
N TYR A 322 51.66 -16.54 -14.82
CA TYR A 322 52.35 -15.97 -15.99
C TYR A 322 53.79 -15.63 -15.63
N ARG A 323 54.76 -16.39 -16.17
CA ARG A 323 56.16 -15.97 -16.22
C ARG A 323 56.32 -14.95 -17.36
N PRO A 324 57.04 -13.82 -17.16
CA PRO A 324 57.40 -12.97 -18.27
C PRO A 324 58.30 -13.77 -19.23
N VAL A 325 57.98 -13.76 -20.52
CA VAL A 325 58.88 -14.29 -21.56
C VAL A 325 60.10 -13.37 -21.60
N SER A 326 61.28 -13.91 -21.29
CA SER A 326 62.54 -13.18 -21.45
C SER A 326 62.77 -12.91 -22.93
N VAL A 327 62.89 -11.64 -23.28
CA VAL A 327 63.28 -11.21 -24.62
C VAL A 327 64.77 -11.51 -24.81
N SER A 328 65.11 -12.74 -25.18
CA SER A 328 66.49 -13.10 -25.55
C SER A 328 66.64 -14.14 -26.66
N GLU A 329 65.58 -14.51 -27.38
CA GLU A 329 65.70 -15.44 -28.53
C GLU A 329 65.00 -14.87 -29.77
N SER A 330 65.54 -13.77 -30.30
CA SER A 330 65.26 -13.31 -31.67
C SER A 330 66.47 -12.61 -32.30
N ARG A 331 67.66 -13.18 -32.09
CA ARG A 331 68.82 -13.03 -32.98
C ARG A 331 69.56 -14.36 -33.03
N VAL A 332 69.18 -15.20 -33.98
CA VAL A 332 69.94 -15.62 -35.18
C VAL A 332 69.07 -16.60 -35.94
#